data_AF-A0A5C8BCS8-F1
#
_entry.id   AF-A0A5C8BCS8-F1
#
_cell.length_a   1.000
_cell.length_b   1.000
_cell.length_c   1.000
_cell.angle_alpha   90.00
_cell.angle_beta   90.00
_cell.angle_gamma   90.00
#
_symmetry.space_group_name_H-M   'P 1'
#
loop_
_entity.id
_entity.type
_entity.pdbx_description
1 polymer ?
#
loop_
_entity_poly.entity_id
_entity_poly.type
_entity_poly.pdbx_seq_one_letter_code
_entity_poly.pdbx_strand_id
1 'polypeptide(L)'
;MKNLLLILSGFAFCGVASASSAVTFPVNCANNVSITATSTLQDVQKCTIDKQKTSKGMYEVKFTDANKHKYTCYFANNTPTEVINHCES
;
A
#
# COMPACT_ATOMS: atom_id res chain seq x y z
N MET A 1 39.80 11.11 37.23
CA MET A 1 39.52 9.66 37.13
C MET A 1 38.51 9.44 36.01
N LYS A 2 38.91 8.61 35.05
CA LYS A 2 38.09 7.89 34.04
C LYS A 2 37.12 8.69 33.14
N ASN A 3 37.63 8.96 31.93
CA ASN A 3 36.90 8.95 30.67
C ASN A 3 35.93 7.76 30.59
N LEU A 4 34.71 7.99 30.10
CA LEU A 4 33.95 6.92 29.44
C LEU A 4 33.07 7.51 28.33
N LEU A 5 33.56 7.41 27.10
CA LEU A 5 32.74 7.43 25.89
C LEU A 5 31.73 6.29 25.97
N LEU A 6 30.45 6.59 25.75
CA LEU A 6 29.44 5.61 25.35
C LEU A 6 29.13 5.84 23.87
N ILE A 7 29.93 5.18 23.03
CA ILE A 7 29.56 4.79 21.67
C ILE A 7 28.78 3.49 21.83
N LEU A 8 27.50 3.46 21.48
CA LEU A 8 26.67 2.27 21.20
C LEU A 8 25.28 2.85 20.89
N SER A 9 24.59 2.59 19.80
CA SER A 9 24.63 1.49 18.86
C SER A 9 23.69 1.90 17.73
N GLY A 10 24.07 1.58 16.49
CA GLY A 10 23.32 1.93 15.30
C GLY A 10 21.84 1.60 15.43
N PHE A 11 21.00 2.58 15.11
CA PHE A 11 19.63 2.32 14.71
C PHE A 11 19.69 1.47 13.45
N ALA A 12 19.61 0.16 13.66
CA ALA A 12 19.21 -0.77 12.62
C ALA A 12 17.85 -0.29 12.13
N PHE A 13 17.84 0.44 11.01
CA PHE A 13 16.71 0.47 10.11
C PHE A 13 16.53 -0.98 9.66
N CYS A 14 15.84 -1.78 10.46
CA CYS A 14 15.15 -2.96 10.00
C CYS A 14 14.17 -2.47 8.95
N GLY A 15 14.65 -2.38 7.71
CA GLY A 15 13.81 -2.40 6.54
C GLY A 15 12.99 -3.66 6.66
N VAL A 16 11.75 -3.49 7.11
CA VAL A 16 10.71 -4.50 6.93
C VAL A 16 10.65 -4.74 5.43
N ALA A 17 11.33 -5.79 4.99
CA ALA A 17 11.10 -6.36 3.68
C ALA A 17 9.65 -6.84 3.71
N SER A 18 8.74 -5.97 3.27
CA SER A 18 7.38 -6.35 2.98
C SER A 18 7.47 -7.45 1.93
N ALA A 19 7.23 -8.69 2.35
CA ALA A 19 7.00 -9.79 1.44
C ALA A 19 5.70 -9.44 0.71
N SER A 20 5.82 -8.82 -0.46
CA SER A 20 4.70 -8.45 -1.30
C SER A 20 3.98 -9.73 -1.71
N SER A 21 2.92 -10.04 -0.97
CA SER A 21 2.12 -11.24 -1.21
C SER A 21 1.08 -10.88 -2.27
N ALA A 22 0.87 -11.78 -3.23
CA ALA A 22 -0.15 -11.59 -4.25
C ALA A 22 -1.53 -11.48 -3.59
N VAL A 23 -2.27 -10.42 -3.93
CA VAL A 23 -3.61 -10.18 -3.38
C VAL A 23 -4.59 -11.22 -3.90
N THR A 24 -5.37 -11.81 -3.00
CA THR A 24 -6.52 -12.64 -3.38
C THR A 24 -7.75 -11.75 -3.47
N PHE A 25 -8.29 -11.59 -4.69
CA PHE A 25 -9.53 -10.88 -4.92
C PHE A 25 -10.76 -11.75 -4.59
N PRO A 26 -11.90 -11.15 -4.22
CA PRO A 26 -12.13 -9.71 -4.06
C PRO A 26 -11.65 -9.15 -2.70
N VAL A 27 -11.21 -7.89 -2.71
CA VAL A 27 -10.91 -7.12 -1.48
C VAL A 27 -12.14 -6.30 -1.10
N ASN A 28 -12.70 -6.55 0.09
CA ASN A 28 -13.93 -5.91 0.53
C ASN A 28 -13.64 -4.72 1.46
N CYS A 29 -14.00 -3.52 1.01
CA CYS A 29 -13.86 -2.29 1.77
C CYS A 29 -15.11 -2.02 2.63
N ALA A 30 -14.97 -1.20 3.67
CA ALA A 30 -16.02 -0.95 4.67
C ALA A 30 -17.34 -0.40 4.08
N ASN A 31 -17.30 0.25 2.92
CA ASN A 31 -18.46 0.84 2.25
C ASN A 31 -19.24 -0.13 1.34
N ASN A 32 -19.16 -1.45 1.58
CA ASN A 32 -19.66 -2.48 0.67
C ASN A 32 -19.08 -2.40 -0.74
N VAL A 33 -17.88 -1.81 -0.88
CA VAL A 33 -17.16 -1.74 -2.14
C VAL A 33 -16.28 -2.97 -2.24
N SER A 34 -16.46 -3.74 -3.31
CA SER A 34 -15.68 -4.94 -3.58
C SER A 34 -14.71 -4.63 -4.73
N ILE A 35 -13.41 -4.63 -4.43
CA ILE A 35 -12.35 -4.40 -5.38
C ILE A 35 -11.98 -5.75 -6.02
N THR A 36 -11.98 -5.80 -7.35
CA THR A 36 -11.55 -6.94 -8.16
C THR A 36 -10.36 -6.53 -9.04
N ALA A 37 -9.75 -7.49 -9.74
CA ALA A 37 -8.66 -7.20 -10.68
C ALA A 37 -9.07 -6.25 -11.83
N THR A 38 -10.36 -6.06 -12.09
CA THR A 38 -10.88 -5.17 -13.13
C THR A 38 -11.43 -3.85 -12.58
N SER A 39 -11.34 -3.63 -11.26
CA SER A 39 -11.77 -2.38 -10.65
C SER A 39 -10.91 -1.22 -11.10
N THR A 40 -11.52 -0.04 -11.14
CA THR A 40 -10.85 1.18 -11.55
C THR A 40 -10.24 1.93 -10.37
N LEU A 41 -9.40 2.92 -10.65
CA LEU A 41 -8.90 3.84 -9.64
C LEU A 41 -10.04 4.50 -8.86
N GLN A 42 -11.10 4.90 -9.56
CA GLN A 42 -12.30 5.47 -8.93
C GLN A 42 -12.96 4.51 -7.94
N ASP A 43 -12.94 3.20 -8.21
CA ASP A 43 -13.50 2.20 -7.29
C ASP A 43 -12.63 2.05 -6.04
N VAL A 44 -11.31 1.97 -6.21
CA VAL A 44 -10.37 1.89 -5.08
C VAL A 44 -10.42 3.15 -4.23
N GLN A 45 -10.63 4.32 -4.83
CA GLN A 45 -10.81 5.59 -4.10
C GLN A 45 -12.06 5.64 -3.21
N LYS A 46 -12.99 4.69 -3.33
CA LYS A 46 -14.14 4.55 -2.40
C LYS A 46 -13.78 3.78 -1.12
N CYS A 47 -12.60 3.18 -1.06
CA CYS A 47 -12.06 2.53 0.13
C CYS A 47 -11.39 3.55 1.07
N THR A 48 -11.01 3.11 2.28
CA THR A 48 -10.26 3.95 3.21
C THR A 48 -8.83 4.12 2.70
N ILE A 49 -8.53 5.27 2.11
CA ILE A 49 -7.22 5.58 1.55
C ILE A 49 -6.24 5.97 2.67
N ASP A 50 -5.11 5.27 2.74
CA ASP A 50 -4.00 5.59 3.64
C ASP A 50 -2.99 6.53 2.99
N LYS A 51 -2.63 6.26 1.73
CA LYS A 51 -1.61 7.04 1.01
C LYS A 51 -1.77 6.89 -0.50
N GLN A 52 -1.48 7.95 -1.24
CA GLN A 52 -1.40 7.93 -2.70
C GLN A 52 -0.12 8.62 -3.15
N LYS A 53 0.57 8.08 -4.15
CA LYS A 53 1.75 8.72 -4.75
C LYS A 53 2.03 8.18 -6.15
N THR A 54 2.64 8.99 -6.99
CA THR A 54 3.30 8.50 -8.20
C THR A 54 4.72 8.10 -7.86
N SER A 55 5.14 6.89 -8.22
CA SER A 55 6.48 6.38 -7.97
C SER A 55 6.83 5.33 -9.02
N LYS A 56 8.09 5.38 -9.51
CA LYS A 56 8.58 4.52 -10.59
C LYS A 56 7.71 4.52 -11.85
N GLY A 57 7.10 5.66 -12.18
CA GLY A 57 6.24 5.80 -13.37
C GLY A 57 4.83 5.22 -13.24
N MET A 58 4.45 4.76 -12.05
CA MET A 58 3.12 4.23 -11.77
C MET A 58 2.46 5.01 -10.63
N TYR A 59 1.12 5.01 -10.63
CA TYR A 59 0.34 5.62 -9.57
C TYR A 59 -0.02 4.55 -8.53
N GLU A 60 0.48 4.73 -7.30
CA GLU A 60 0.32 3.80 -6.19
C GLU A 60 -0.76 4.30 -5.24
N VAL A 61 -1.69 3.43 -4.88
CA VAL A 61 -2.77 3.70 -3.92
C VAL A 61 -2.72 2.67 -2.81
N LYS A 62 -2.39 3.14 -1.61
CA LYS A 62 -2.46 2.38 -0.37
C LYS A 62 -3.81 2.61 0.30
N PHE A 63 -4.49 1.53 0.62
CA PHE A 63 -5.79 1.57 1.26
C PHE A 63 -5.96 0.40 2.23
N THR A 64 -6.93 0.56 3.12
CA THR A 64 -7.28 -0.41 4.15
C THR A 64 -8.67 -0.99 3.87
N ASP A 65 -8.81 -2.31 3.98
CA ASP A 65 -10.07 -3.03 3.80
C ASP A 65 -10.96 -2.99 5.06
N ALA A 66 -12.15 -3.60 4.99
CA ALA A 66 -13.07 -3.67 6.12
C ALA A 66 -12.51 -4.43 7.34
N ASN A 67 -11.55 -5.33 7.13
CA ASN A 67 -10.91 -6.15 8.15
C ASN A 67 -9.58 -5.55 8.67
N LYS A 68 -9.26 -4.31 8.27
CA LYS A 68 -8.02 -3.60 8.60
C LYS A 68 -6.76 -4.18 7.96
N HIS A 69 -6.89 -4.97 6.89
CA HIS A 69 -5.77 -5.37 6.06
C HIS A 69 -5.39 -4.22 5.12
N LYS A 70 -4.09 -4.06 4.89
CA LYS A 70 -3.55 -3.01 4.03
C LYS A 70 -3.22 -3.59 2.68
N TYR A 71 -3.52 -2.83 1.64
CA TYR A 71 -3.23 -3.17 0.26
C TYR A 71 -2.61 -1.98 -0.45
N THR A 72 -1.70 -2.24 -1.37
CA THR A 72 -1.19 -1.27 -2.32
C THR A 72 -1.58 -1.73 -3.71
N CYS A 73 -2.47 -1.00 -4.37
CA CYS A 73 -2.79 -1.22 -5.77
C CYS A 73 -2.08 -0.19 -6.64
N TYR A 74 -1.68 -0.60 -7.83
CA TYR A 74 -0.96 0.22 -8.77
C TYR A 74 -1.73 0.39 -10.06
N PHE A 75 -1.63 1.60 -10.60
CA PHE A 75 -2.28 2.04 -11.83
C PHE A 75 -1.24 2.62 -12.78
N ALA A 76 -1.52 2.60 -14.08
CA ALA A 76 -0.63 3.19 -15.08
C ALA A 76 -0.48 4.70 -14.88
N ASN A 77 -1.57 5.38 -14.47
CA ASN A 77 -1.58 6.81 -14.19
C ASN A 77 -2.69 7.17 -13.18
N ASN A 78 -2.84 8.46 -12.84
CA ASN A 78 -3.86 8.97 -11.91
C ASN A 78 -5.16 9.39 -12.64
N THR A 79 -5.69 8.54 -13.51
CA THR A 79 -6.98 8.77 -14.19
C THR A 79 -8.05 7.87 -13.56
N PRO A 80 -9.24 8.38 -13.23
CA PRO A 80 -10.25 7.61 -12.49
C PRO A 80 -10.68 6.31 -13.19
N THR A 81 -10.59 6.24 -14.51
CA THR A 81 -10.95 5.08 -15.33
C THR A 81 -9.83 4.05 -15.47
N GLU A 82 -8.64 4.31 -14.94
CA GLU A 82 -7.54 3.34 -15.01
C GLU A 82 -7.88 2.08 -14.24
N VAL A 83 -7.70 0.93 -14.89
CA VAL A 83 -7.88 -0.37 -14.27
C VAL A 83 -6.65 -0.70 -13.43
N ILE A 84 -6.87 -1.45 -12.34
CA ILE A 84 -5.79 -2.02 -11.54
C ILE A 84 -4.81 -2.77 -12.45
N ASN A 85 -3.54 -2.40 -12.39
CA ASN A 85 -2.48 -3.13 -13.06
C ASN A 85 -2.04 -4.34 -12.21
N HIS A 86 -1.76 -4.09 -10.92
CA HIS A 86 -1.51 -5.13 -9.93
C HIS A 86 -1.75 -4.60 -8.51
N CYS A 87 -1.91 -5.50 -7.54
CA CYS A 87 -1.97 -5.15 -6.13
C CYS A 87 -1.11 -6.09 -5.29
N GLU A 88 -0.63 -5.58 -4.16
CA GLU A 88 0.10 -6.31 -3.12
C GLU A 88 -0.51 -6.01 -1.74
N SER A 89 -0.39 -6.96 -0.80
CA SER A 89 -0.77 -6.80 0.61
C SER A 89 0.47 -6.71 1.51
#